data_AF-A0A7K2NZ33-F1
#
_entry.id   AF-A0A7K2NZ33-F1
#
_cell.length_a   1.000
_cell.length_b   1.000
_cell.length_c   1.000
_cell.angle_alpha   90.00
_cell.angle_beta   90.00
_cell.angle_gamma   90.00
#
_symmetry.space_group_name_H-M   'P 1'
#
loop_
_entity.id
_entity.type
_entity.pdbx_description
1 polymer ?
#
loop_
_entity_poly.entity_id
_entity_poly.type
_entity_poly.pdbx_seq_one_letter_code
_entity_poly.pdbx_strand_id
1 'polypeptide(L)'
;MLHLALRMAAHRITALLAVACAVLGGAALLTTTGVLAESGLRSQLPPGRLGGADVVVAADQEFHPSGDLPIALPERATVPARLVDRLAALPGVTAAVG
;
A
#
# COMPACT_ATOMS: atom_id res chain seq x y z
N MET A 1 23.20 -40.11 -22.60
CA MET A 1 22.89 -39.68 -21.22
C MET A 1 21.44 -39.22 -21.07
N LEU A 2 20.96 -38.29 -21.90
CA LEU A 2 19.56 -37.81 -21.86
C LEU A 2 18.50 -38.91 -22.08
N HIS A 3 18.78 -39.89 -22.93
CA HIS A 3 17.90 -41.03 -23.19
C HIS A 3 17.70 -41.95 -21.95
N LEU A 4 18.76 -42.19 -21.18
CA LEU A 4 18.70 -42.97 -19.94
C LEU A 4 17.95 -42.21 -18.84
N ALA A 5 18.18 -40.91 -18.72
CA ALA A 5 17.45 -40.04 -17.80
C ALA A 5 15.94 -40.02 -18.11
N LEU A 6 15.55 -39.94 -19.38
CA LEU A 6 14.15 -40.01 -19.81
C LEU A 6 13.51 -41.36 -19.52
N ARG A 7 14.23 -42.47 -19.72
CA ARG A 7 13.75 -43.82 -19.37
C ARG A 7 13.53 -44.00 -17.86
N MET A 8 14.43 -43.45 -17.05
CA MET A 8 14.29 -43.47 -15.58
C MET A 8 13.14 -42.58 -15.10
N ALA A 9 12.97 -41.39 -15.71
CA ALA A 9 11.85 -40.49 -15.44
C ALA A 9 10.49 -41.14 -15.76
N ALA A 10 10.40 -41.85 -16.89
CA ALA A 10 9.19 -42.58 -17.29
C ALA A 10 8.82 -43.74 -16.34
N HIS A 11 9.79 -44.31 -15.62
CA HIS A 11 9.54 -45.35 -14.60
C HIS A 11 9.15 -44.78 -13.23
N ARG A 12 9.32 -43.47 -12.99
CA ARG A 12 9.03 -42.79 -11.70
C ARG A 12 8.20 -41.51 -11.90
N ILE A 13 7.19 -41.57 -12.75
CA ILE A 13 6.35 -40.42 -13.14
C ILE A 13 5.70 -39.74 -11.93
N THR A 14 5.25 -40.51 -10.92
CA THR A 14 4.62 -39.97 -9.71
C THR A 14 5.58 -39.10 -8.89
N ALA A 15 6.82 -39.55 -8.71
CA ALA A 15 7.85 -38.78 -8.03
C ALA A 15 8.25 -37.53 -8.84
N LEU A 16 8.34 -37.66 -10.16
CA LEU A 16 8.63 -36.53 -11.05
C LEU A 16 7.53 -35.46 -10.96
N LEU A 17 6.27 -35.89 -10.94
CA LEU A 17 5.11 -35.01 -10.79
C LEU A 17 5.12 -34.31 -9.43
N ALA A 18 5.41 -35.03 -8.35
CA ALA A 18 5.51 -34.43 -7.01
C ALA A 18 6.58 -33.34 -6.95
N VAL A 19 7.76 -33.59 -7.51
CA VAL A 19 8.84 -32.59 -7.58
C VAL A 19 8.45 -31.42 -8.48
N ALA A 20 7.86 -31.67 -9.64
CA ALA A 20 7.40 -30.62 -10.54
C ALA A 20 6.36 -29.72 -9.86
N CYS A 21 5.35 -30.30 -9.19
CA CYS A 21 4.35 -29.56 -8.44
C CYS A 21 4.97 -28.76 -7.29
N ALA A 22 5.92 -29.33 -6.55
CA ALA A 22 6.60 -28.64 -5.46
C ALA A 22 7.41 -27.42 -5.97
N VAL A 23 8.18 -27.60 -7.04
CA VAL A 23 9.00 -26.53 -7.63
C VAL A 23 8.12 -25.45 -8.26
N LEU A 24 7.08 -25.84 -9.01
CA LEU A 24 6.13 -24.88 -9.60
C LEU A 24 5.37 -24.11 -8.53
N GLY A 25 4.92 -24.78 -7.47
CA GLY A 25 4.27 -24.14 -6.33
C GLY A 25 5.19 -23.14 -5.63
N GLY A 26 6.42 -23.52 -5.33
CA GLY A 26 7.42 -22.63 -4.74
C GLY A 26 7.72 -21.42 -5.63
N ALA A 27 7.93 -21.64 -6.93
CA ALA A 27 8.19 -20.56 -7.89
C ALA A 27 7.00 -19.59 -7.99
N ALA A 28 5.76 -20.12 -8.02
CA ALA A 28 4.55 -19.30 -8.05
C ALA A 28 4.40 -18.44 -6.79
N LEU A 29 4.64 -19.00 -5.60
CA LEU A 29 4.58 -18.27 -4.34
C LEU A 29 5.62 -17.14 -4.29
N LEU A 30 6.87 -17.44 -4.66
CA LEU A 30 7.95 -16.45 -4.70
C LEU A 30 7.65 -15.32 -5.69
N THR A 31 7.21 -15.67 -6.90
CA THR A 31 6.87 -14.70 -7.94
C THR A 31 5.70 -13.81 -7.52
N THR A 32 4.64 -14.39 -6.96
CA THR A 32 3.45 -13.65 -6.51
C THR A 32 3.81 -12.67 -5.40
N THR A 33 4.58 -13.13 -4.41
CA THR A 33 5.03 -12.28 -3.30
C THR A 33 5.92 -11.15 -3.79
N GLY A 34 6.85 -11.45 -4.72
CA GLY A 34 7.71 -10.45 -5.34
C GLY A 34 6.93 -9.38 -6.09
N VAL A 35 5.95 -9.79 -6.92
CA VAL A 35 5.09 -8.84 -7.66
C VAL A 35 4.23 -8.02 -6.72
N LEU A 36 3.66 -8.61 -5.66
CA LEU A 36 2.90 -7.87 -4.65
C LEU A 36 3.77 -6.85 -3.92
N ALA A 37 4.99 -7.23 -3.53
CA ALA A 37 5.93 -6.33 -2.87
C ALA A 37 6.36 -5.18 -3.80
N GLU A 38 6.73 -5.48 -5.05
CA GLU A 38 7.09 -4.46 -6.03
C GLU A 38 5.90 -3.52 -6.32
N SER A 39 4.70 -4.08 -6.45
CA SER A 39 3.48 -3.30 -6.65
C SER A 39 3.23 -2.39 -5.44
N GLY A 40 3.36 -2.87 -4.21
CA GLY A 40 3.22 -2.06 -3.01
C GLY A 40 4.24 -0.93 -2.94
N LEU A 41 5.49 -1.19 -3.32
CA LEU A 41 6.56 -0.18 -3.35
C LEU A 41 6.36 0.87 -4.45
N ARG A 42 5.86 0.45 -5.63
CA ARG A 42 5.62 1.36 -6.76
C ARG A 42 4.25 2.01 -6.74
N SER A 43 3.30 1.50 -5.96
CA SER A 43 1.94 2.02 -5.82
C SER A 43 1.94 3.28 -4.96
N GLN A 44 2.58 4.32 -5.46
CA GLN A 44 2.37 5.68 -4.99
C GLN A 44 1.21 6.27 -5.80
N LEU A 45 0.11 6.60 -5.13
CA LEU A 45 -0.86 7.48 -5.75
C LEU A 45 -0.22 8.87 -5.83
N PRO A 46 -0.23 9.53 -6.99
CA PRO A 46 0.18 10.92 -7.03
C PRO A 46 -0.69 11.69 -6.02
N PRO A 47 -0.12 12.66 -5.28
CA PRO A 47 -0.85 13.44 -4.26
C PRO A 47 -2.05 14.23 -4.83
N GLY A 48 -2.26 14.18 -6.16
CA GLY A 48 -3.44 14.66 -6.84
C GLY A 48 -3.62 16.15 -6.60
N ARG A 49 -4.81 16.53 -6.14
CA ARG A 49 -5.15 17.93 -5.84
C ARG A 49 -4.27 18.58 -4.77
N LEU A 50 -3.63 17.78 -3.91
CA LEU A 50 -2.79 18.28 -2.81
C LEU A 50 -1.30 18.33 -3.19
N GLY A 51 -0.92 17.86 -4.39
CA GLY A 51 0.49 17.74 -4.78
C GLY A 51 1.27 19.04 -4.91
N GLY A 52 0.58 20.17 -5.06
CA GLY A 52 1.18 21.51 -5.07
C GLY A 52 1.08 22.27 -3.75
N ALA A 53 0.53 21.64 -2.70
CA ALA A 53 0.40 22.29 -1.40
C ALA A 53 1.63 21.98 -0.54
N ASP A 54 2.33 23.02 -0.11
CA ASP A 54 3.45 22.89 0.83
C ASP A 54 3.00 22.44 2.23
N VAL A 55 1.77 22.82 2.60
CA VAL A 55 1.16 22.49 3.89
C VAL A 55 -0.31 22.11 3.68
N VAL A 56 -0.73 21.01 4.30
CA VAL A 56 -2.13 20.57 4.34
C VAL A 56 -2.64 20.64 5.77
N VAL A 57 -3.77 21.32 5.97
CA VAL A 57 -4.45 21.40 7.27
C VAL A 57 -5.68 20.51 7.24
N ALA A 58 -5.71 19.51 8.12
CA ALA A 58 -6.82 18.57 8.28
C ALA A 58 -7.44 18.71 9.67
N ALA A 59 -8.70 18.30 9.80
CA ALA A 59 -9.35 18.18 11.09
C ALA A 59 -8.94 16.87 11.78
N ASP A 60 -8.88 16.89 13.11
CA ASP A 60 -8.68 15.68 13.89
C ASP A 60 -9.91 14.77 13.76
N GLN A 61 -9.67 13.52 13.36
CA GLN A 61 -10.70 12.52 13.08
C GLN A 61 -10.88 11.54 14.26
N GLU A 62 -10.29 11.88 15.40
CA GLU A 62 -10.33 11.08 16.62
C GLU A 62 -10.79 11.93 17.80
N PHE A 63 -11.57 11.33 18.69
CA PHE A 63 -11.88 11.88 20.00
C PHE A 63 -10.88 11.33 21.02
N HIS A 64 -10.29 12.23 21.81
CA HIS A 64 -9.24 11.91 22.77
C HIS A 64 -9.76 12.06 24.22
N PRO A 65 -10.46 11.05 24.78
CA PRO A 65 -10.89 11.06 26.17
C PRO A 65 -9.70 11.07 27.13
N SER A 66 -9.83 11.76 28.26
CA SER A 66 -8.77 11.85 29.26
C SER A 66 -8.51 10.49 29.90
N GLY A 67 -7.28 9.97 29.73
CA GLY A 67 -6.84 8.72 30.36
C GLY A 67 -7.28 7.45 29.65
N ASP A 68 -7.78 7.55 28.42
CA ASP A 68 -8.24 6.40 27.62
C ASP A 68 -7.73 6.51 26.17
N LEU A 69 -7.92 5.45 25.39
CA LEU A 69 -7.47 5.39 24.00
C LEU A 69 -8.28 6.32 23.10
N PRO A 70 -7.67 6.87 22.02
CA PRO A 70 -8.38 7.62 21.01
C PRO A 70 -9.49 6.79 20.37
N ILE A 71 -10.64 7.43 20.17
CA ILE A 71 -11.83 6.83 19.56
C ILE A 71 -12.03 7.47 18.18
N ALA A 72 -12.02 6.66 17.12
CA ALA A 72 -12.27 7.16 15.77
C ALA A 72 -13.70 7.72 15.65
N LEU A 73 -13.81 8.93 15.11
CA LEU A 73 -15.10 9.58 14.87
C LEU A 73 -15.71 9.04 13.57
N PRO A 74 -16.97 8.52 13.59
CA PRO A 74 -17.62 8.03 12.39
C PRO A 74 -18.08 9.18 11.48
N GLU A 75 -18.40 10.35 12.04
CA GLU A 75 -18.70 11.56 11.27
C GLU A 75 -17.41 12.22 10.79
N ARG A 76 -17.40 12.68 9.54
CA ARG A 76 -16.27 13.43 8.99
C ARG A 76 -16.05 14.74 9.75
N ALA A 77 -14.88 14.91 10.36
CA ALA A 77 -14.48 16.15 10.97
C ALA A 77 -14.26 17.23 9.90
N THR A 78 -14.72 18.44 10.18
CA THR A 78 -14.67 19.56 9.25
C THR A 78 -13.70 20.63 9.71
N VAL A 79 -12.92 21.17 8.78
CA VAL A 79 -12.10 22.36 9.02
C VAL A 79 -12.97 23.61 8.84
N PRO A 80 -12.98 24.57 9.78
CA PRO A 80 -13.77 25.79 9.64
C PRO A 80 -13.35 26.62 8.42
N ALA A 81 -14.31 27.00 7.56
CA ALA A 81 -14.03 27.76 6.32
C ALA A 81 -13.27 29.07 6.56
N ARG A 82 -13.57 29.77 7.66
CA ARG A 82 -12.87 31.00 8.11
C ARG A 82 -11.36 30.82 8.34
N LEU A 83 -10.87 29.58 8.43
CA LEU A 83 -9.45 29.31 8.60
C LEU A 83 -8.66 29.66 7.33
N VAL A 84 -9.28 29.54 6.15
CA VAL A 84 -8.63 29.90 4.87
C VAL A 84 -8.25 31.37 4.89
N ASP A 85 -9.20 32.26 5.21
CA ASP A 85 -8.96 33.71 5.27
C ASP A 85 -7.89 34.07 6.32
N ARG A 86 -7.94 33.41 7.48
CA ARG A 86 -6.96 33.61 8.54
C ARG A 86 -5.55 33.20 8.14
N LEU A 87 -5.41 32.08 7.43
CA LEU A 87 -4.11 31.58 6.98
C LEU A 87 -3.58 32.44 5.83
N ALA A 88 -4.44 32.88 4.92
CA ALA A 88 -4.07 33.78 3.83
C ALA A 88 -3.49 35.12 4.32
N ALA A 89 -3.86 35.57 5.52
CA ALA A 89 -3.36 36.80 6.12
C ALA A 89 -1.99 36.67 6.81
N LEU A 90 -1.42 35.46 6.93
CA LEU A 90 -0.14 35.25 7.60
C LEU A 90 1.03 35.66 6.70
N PRO A 91 2.08 36.28 7.26
CA PRO A 91 3.29 36.59 6.49
C PRO A 91 3.95 35.30 5.99
N GLY A 92 4.26 35.26 4.69
CA GLY A 92 4.90 34.10 4.04
C GLY A 92 3.92 33.10 3.42
N VAL A 93 2.61 33.29 3.55
CA VAL A 93 1.61 32.47 2.84
C VAL A 93 1.34 33.06 1.47
N THR A 94 1.69 32.34 0.41
CA THR A 94 1.43 32.77 -0.98
C THR A 94 -0.04 32.59 -1.36
N ALA A 95 -0.65 31.47 -0.97
CA ALA A 95 -2.06 31.16 -1.22
C ALA A 95 -2.59 30.18 -0.16
N ALA A 96 -3.87 30.34 0.22
CA ALA A 96 -4.60 29.37 1.02
C ALA A 96 -5.92 29.04 0.32
N VAL A 97 -6.27 27.75 0.25
CA VAL A 97 -7.48 27.25 -0.42
C VAL A 97 -8.10 26.14 0.43
N GLY A 98 -9.44 26.04 0.45
CA GLY A 98 -10.19 25.07 1.25
C GLY A 98 -11.54 24.75 0.63
#